data_AF-A0A1I7EJB7-F1
#
_entry.id   AF-A0A1I7EJB7-F1
#
_cell.length_a   1.000
_cell.length_b   1.000
_cell.length_c   1.000
_cell.angle_alpha   90.00
_cell.angle_beta   90.00
_cell.angle_gamma   90.00
#
_symmetry.space_group_name_H-M   'P 1'
#
loop_
_entity.id
_entity.type
_entity.pdbx_description
1 polymer ?
#
loop_
_entity_poly.entity_id
_entity_poly.type
_entity_poly.pdbx_seq_one_letter_code
_entity_poly.pdbx_strand_id
1 'polypeptide(L)' 'MRAAVYTRVSTPDQSTDRQRRELRNYAKARCWKIVREMQETVSGASQKRSCNWRAPAPSM' A
#
# COMPACT_ATOMS: atom_id res chain seq x y z
N MET A 1 -4.20 17.34 -2.71
CA MET A 1 -5.02 16.11 -2.86
C MET A 1 -4.48 15.02 -1.93
N ARG A 2 -5.36 14.15 -1.39
CA ARG A 2 -5.00 13.04 -0.48
C ARG A 2 -5.19 11.71 -1.21
N ALA A 3 -4.26 10.76 -1.01
CA ALA A 3 -4.28 9.46 -1.69
C ALA A 3 -3.98 8.32 -0.70
N ALA A 4 -4.48 7.13 -1.00
CA ALA A 4 -4.09 5.89 -0.33
C ALA A 4 -3.40 4.97 -1.34
N VAL A 5 -2.38 4.24 -0.88
CA VAL A 5 -1.65 3.26 -1.69
C VAL A 5 -2.03 1.87 -1.20
N TYR A 6 -2.46 1.02 -2.11
CA TYR A 6 -2.75 -0.38 -1.83
C TYR A 6 -1.92 -1.22 -2.80
N THR A 7 -1.17 -2.18 -2.26
CA THR A 7 -0.30 -3.07 -3.04
C THR A 7 -0.57 -4.51 -2.64
N ARG A 8 -0.52 -5.40 -3.62
CA ARG A 8 -0.83 -6.82 -3.41
C ARG A 8 0.12 -7.71 -4.19
N VAL A 9 0.44 -8.84 -3.60
CA VAL A 9 1.04 -9.98 -4.28
C VAL A 9 0.22 -11.25 -4.01
N SER A 10 0.27 -12.19 -4.95
CA SER A 10 -0.51 -13.44 -4.84
C SER A 10 0.20 -14.51 -4.01
N THR A 11 1.53 -14.45 -3.90
CA THR A 11 2.36 -15.43 -3.20
C THR A 11 3.39 -14.71 -2.31
N PRO A 12 3.85 -15.33 -1.20
CA PRO A 12 4.79 -14.71 -0.27
C PRO A 12 6.19 -14.51 -0.85
N ASP A 13 6.53 -15.25 -1.90
CA ASP A 13 7.81 -15.14 -2.62
C ASP A 13 7.90 -13.86 -3.49
N GLN A 14 6.78 -13.15 -3.64
CA GLN A 14 6.69 -11.92 -4.41
C GLN A 14 6.71 -10.72 -3.48
N SER A 15 7.30 -9.61 -3.93
CA SER A 15 7.41 -8.38 -3.14
C SER A 15 6.53 -7.26 -3.70
N THR A 16 5.91 -6.50 -2.80
CA THR A 16 5.20 -5.26 -3.11
C THR A 16 6.13 -4.05 -3.24
N ASP A 17 7.44 -4.19 -2.98
CA ASP A 17 8.39 -3.07 -2.87
C ASP A 17 8.42 -2.17 -4.12
N ARG A 18 8.54 -2.79 -5.30
CA ARG A 18 8.51 -2.07 -6.57
C ARG A 18 7.20 -1.31 -6.75
N GLN A 19 6.06 -1.94 -6.48
CA GLN A 19 4.74 -1.30 -6.59
C GLN A 19 4.65 -0.06 -5.69
N ARG A 20 5.12 -0.17 -4.44
CA ARG A 20 5.12 0.92 -3.47
C ARG A 20 6.01 2.07 -3.90
N ARG A 21 7.23 1.78 -4.36
CA ARG A 21 8.17 2.80 -4.82
C ARG A 21 7.60 3.60 -5.99
N GLU A 22 7.08 2.93 -7.02
CA GLU A 22 6.52 3.60 -8.19
C GLU A 22 5.27 4.43 -7.82
N LEU A 23 4.38 3.91 -6.96
CA LEU A 23 3.19 4.64 -6.51
C LEU A 23 3.53 5.85 -5.63
N ARG A 24 4.57 5.75 -4.79
CA ARG A 24 5.10 6.89 -4.02
C ARG A 24 5.68 7.96 -4.94
N ASN A 25 6.48 7.56 -5.94
CA ASN A 25 7.05 8.49 -6.91
C ASN A 25 5.96 9.19 -7.71
N TYR A 26 4.93 8.45 -8.13
CA TYR A 26 3.79 8.99 -8.85
C TYR A 26 2.99 10.01 -8.02
N ALA A 27 2.71 9.69 -6.75
CA ALA A 27 2.02 10.60 -5.84
C ALA A 27 2.87 11.85 -5.54
N LYS A 28 4.19 11.68 -5.34
CA LYS A 28 5.14 12.77 -5.12
C LYS A 28 5.18 13.73 -6.31
N ALA A 29 5.27 13.20 -7.53
CA ALA A 29 5.28 13.99 -8.76
C ALA A 29 4.02 14.86 -8.95
N ARG A 30 2.91 14.48 -8.29
CA ARG A 30 1.63 15.21 -8.33
C ARG A 30 1.34 16.02 -7.07
N CYS A 31 2.30 16.11 -6.15
CA CYS A 31 2.12 16.76 -4.85
C CYS A 31 0.91 16.19 -4.06
N TRP A 32 0.68 14.88 -4.16
CA TRP A 32 -0.36 14.20 -3.39
C TRP A 32 0.16 13.76 -2.03
N LYS A 33 -0.64 13.98 -0.99
CA LYS A 33 -0.34 13.47 0.36
C LYS A 33 -0.84 12.03 0.47
N ILE A 34 0.08 11.08 0.52
CA ILE A 34 -0.26 9.69 0.85
C ILE A 34 -0.64 9.65 2.35
N VAL A 35 -1.88 9.28 2.65
CA VAL A 35 -2.39 9.22 4.03
C VAL A 35 -2.35 7.82 4.62
N ARG A 36 -2.16 6.81 3.76
CA ARG A 36 -2.31 5.40 4.11
C ARG A 36 -1.64 4.53 3.06
N GLU A 37 -0.88 3.55 3.54
CA GLU A 37 -0.29 2.49 2.71
C GLU A 37 -0.75 1.14 3.26
N MET A 38 -1.23 0.26 2.38
CA MET A 38 -1.65 -1.11 2.69
C MET A 38 -0.93 -2.10 1.79
N GLN A 39 -0.60 -3.25 2.37
CA GLN A 39 0.12 -4.33 1.71
C GLN A 39 -0.56 -5.64 2.05
N GLU A 40 -0.88 -6.44 1.04
CA GLU A 40 -1.49 -7.75 1.23
C GLU A 40 -0.79 -8.83 0.40
N THR A 41 -0.59 -9.99 1.03
CA THR A 41 -0.18 -11.22 0.36
C THR A 41 -1.38 -12.16 0.37
N VAL A 42 -2.21 -12.08 -0.67
CA VAL A 42 -3.45 -12.86 -0.78
C VAL A 42 -3.72 -13.17 -2.25
N SER A 43 -4.22 -14.36 -2.56
CA SER A 43 -4.61 -14.72 -3.93
C SER A 43 -5.79 -13.86 -4.40
N GLY A 44 -5.83 -13.50 -5.69
CA GLY A 44 -6.84 -12.59 -6.24
C GLY A 44 -8.29 -13.10 -6.18
N ALA A 45 -8.47 -14.40 -5.88
CA ALA A 45 -9.77 -15.06 -5.80
C ALA A 45 -10.43 -14.98 -4.42
N SER A 46 -9.73 -14.53 -3.37
CA SER A 46 -10.31 -14.38 -2.03
C SER A 46 -10.95 -13.01 -1.81
N GLN A 47 -12.24 -12.98 -1.51
CA GLN A 47 -12.98 -11.75 -1.12
C GLN A 47 -12.74 -11.34 0.35
N LYS A 48 -12.32 -12.27 1.22
CA LYS A 48 -11.95 -11.96 2.61
C LYS A 48 -10.56 -11.34 2.66
N ARG A 49 -10.50 -10.03 2.90
CA ARG A 49 -9.26 -9.26 3.04
C ARG A 49 -9.04 -8.95 4.52
N SER A 50 -8.04 -9.59 5.13
CA SER A 50 -7.61 -9.28 6.49
C SER A 50 -6.72 -8.05 6.47
N CYS A 51 -7.34 -6.87 6.37
CA CYS A 51 -6.62 -5.60 6.46
C CYS A 51 -6.12 -5.42 7.91
N ASN A 52 -4.89 -5.86 8.19
CA ASN A 52 -4.20 -5.60 9.45
C ASN A 52 -3.52 -4.22 9.38
N TRP A 53 -4.31 -3.16 9.59
CA TRP A 53 -3.82 -1.79 9.63
C TRP A 53 -3.03 -1.54 10.92
N ARG A 54 -1.73 -1.23 10.78
CA ARG A 54 -0.93 -0.58 11.82
C ARG A 54 -0.86 0.91 11.52
N ALA A 55 -1.44 1.74 12.38
CA ALA A 55 -1.34 3.19 12.24
C ALA A 55 0.13 3.62 12.43
N PRO A 56 0.66 4.54 11.61
CA PRO A 56 1.90 5.22 11.98
C PRO A 56 1.66 6.01 13.27
N ALA A 57 2.59 5.91 14.23
CA ALA A 57 2.53 6.68 15.46
C ALA A 57 2.42 8.18 15.11
N PRO A 58 1.58 8.95 15.80
CA PRO A 58 1.48 10.39 15.56
C PRO A 58 2.84 11.02 15.88
N SER A 59 3.41 11.73 14.91
CA SER A 59 4.56 12.59 15.14
C SER A 59 4.13 13.70 16.11
N MET A 60 4.66 13.69 17.33
CA MET A 60 4.69 14.85 18.23
C MET A 60 5.71 15.88 17.75
#